data_AF-A0A357MPF2-F1
#
_entry.id   AF-A0A357MPF2-F1
#
_cell.length_a   1.000
_cell.length_b   1.000
_cell.length_c   1.000
_cell.angle_alpha   90.00
_cell.angle_beta   90.00
_cell.angle_gamma   90.00
#
_symmetry.space_group_name_H-M   'P 1'
#
loop_
_entity.id
_entity.type
_entity.pdbx_description
1 polymer ?
#
loop_
_entity_poly.entity_id
_entity_poly.type
_entity_poly.pdbx_seq_one_letter_code
_entity_poly.pdbx_strand_id
1 'polypeptide(L)'
;MRNLLAVATLCAATVAAAPTLAQDCPWAGGSYEFKEHGVYGDFTVNDSCTQLVWSRLNDGTETTSLQRTGNGWKGTLEKADFELLENGKNLIVQDVGGVSRHARADRSN
;
A
#
# COMPACT_ATOMS: atom_id res chain seq x y z
N MET A 1 -44.10 42.17 -1.20
CA MET A 1 -43.40 41.02 -0.59
C MET A 1 -43.03 40.07 -1.71
N ARG A 2 -41.73 39.93 -2.02
CA ARG A 2 -41.24 39.28 -3.25
C ARG A 2 -40.29 38.16 -2.82
N ASN A 3 -40.83 36.96 -2.64
CA ASN A 3 -40.04 35.79 -2.29
C ASN A 3 -39.42 35.20 -3.56
N LEU A 4 -38.11 35.38 -3.69
CA LEU A 4 -37.28 34.69 -4.67
C LEU A 4 -36.91 33.31 -4.10
N LEU A 5 -37.56 32.26 -4.59
CA LEU A 5 -37.13 30.87 -4.36
C LEU A 5 -36.09 30.52 -5.42
N ALA A 6 -34.82 30.56 -5.04
CA ALA A 6 -33.74 30.02 -5.85
C ALA A 6 -33.70 28.50 -5.67
N VAL A 7 -34.17 27.76 -6.68
CA VAL A 7 -34.00 26.30 -6.76
C VAL A 7 -32.58 26.05 -7.27
N ALA A 8 -31.67 25.70 -6.35
CA ALA A 8 -30.34 25.22 -6.69
C ALA A 8 -30.44 23.76 -7.14
N THR A 9 -30.41 23.54 -8.45
CA THR A 9 -30.33 22.21 -9.06
C THR A 9 -28.98 21.59 -8.73
N LEU A 10 -28.98 20.63 -7.80
CA LEU A 10 -27.81 19.84 -7.45
C LEU A 10 -27.59 18.80 -8.55
N CYS A 11 -26.69 19.10 -9.51
CA CYS A 11 -26.25 18.11 -10.49
C CYS A 11 -25.35 17.10 -9.76
N ALA A 12 -25.91 15.95 -9.37
CA ALA A 12 -25.17 14.80 -8.89
C ALA A 12 -24.33 14.24 -10.05
N ALA A 13 -23.09 14.71 -10.16
CA ALA A 13 -22.10 14.08 -11.03
C ALA A 13 -21.75 12.71 -10.42
N THR A 14 -22.39 11.66 -10.94
CA THR A 14 -21.95 10.29 -10.71
C THR A 14 -20.57 10.14 -11.36
N VAL A 15 -19.53 10.22 -10.53
CA VAL A 15 -18.17 9.86 -10.94
C VAL A 15 -18.21 8.36 -11.21
N ALA A 16 -18.18 7.97 -12.48
CA ALA A 16 -17.97 6.60 -12.85
C ALA A 16 -16.59 6.19 -12.32
N ALA A 17 -16.58 5.40 -11.24
CA ALA A 17 -15.37 4.71 -10.80
C ALA A 17 -14.93 3.83 -11.97
N ALA A 18 -13.82 4.21 -12.61
CA ALA A 18 -13.21 3.36 -13.62
C ALA A 18 -12.97 1.98 -12.99
N PRO A 19 -13.28 0.87 -13.69
CA PRO A 19 -12.95 -0.45 -13.18
C PRO A 19 -11.44 -0.47 -13.01
N THR A 20 -10.97 -0.47 -11.77
CA THR A 20 -9.60 -0.85 -11.47
C THR A 20 -9.49 -2.28 -11.99
N LEU A 21 -8.81 -2.46 -13.11
CA LEU A 21 -8.35 -3.78 -13.52
C LEU A 21 -7.74 -4.38 -12.26
N ALA A 22 -8.36 -5.44 -11.75
CA ALA A 22 -7.83 -6.14 -10.61
C ALA A 22 -6.42 -6.56 -11.01
N GLN A 23 -5.42 -5.79 -10.60
CA GLN A 23 -4.05 -6.22 -10.75
C GLN A 23 -3.99 -7.48 -9.91
N ASP A 24 -3.57 -8.57 -10.53
CA ASP A 24 -3.30 -9.81 -9.82
C ASP A 24 -2.14 -9.51 -8.86
N CYS A 25 -2.52 -9.07 -7.67
CA CYS A 25 -1.61 -8.67 -6.60
C CYS A 25 -1.79 -9.69 -5.50
N PRO A 26 -0.85 -10.64 -5.37
CA PRO A 26 -0.96 -11.70 -4.37
C PRO A 26 -0.84 -11.18 -2.94
N TRP A 27 -0.48 -9.91 -2.77
CA TRP A 27 -0.41 -9.23 -1.48
C TRP A 27 -1.76 -8.63 -1.04
N ALA A 28 -2.71 -8.43 -1.96
CA ALA A 28 -3.94 -7.69 -1.72
C ALA A 28 -4.76 -8.23 -0.52
N GLY A 29 -5.26 -7.31 0.31
CA GLY A 29 -6.10 -7.63 1.46
C GLY A 29 -5.41 -8.44 2.56
N GLY A 30 -4.08 -8.49 2.56
CA GLY A 30 -3.31 -9.29 3.51
C GLY A 30 -2.64 -8.45 4.59
N SER A 31 -2.52 -9.04 5.77
CA SER A 31 -1.60 -8.61 6.81
C SER A 31 -0.41 -9.57 6.82
N TYR A 32 0.79 -9.01 6.93
CA TYR A 32 2.05 -9.72 6.76
C TYR A 32 3.03 -9.33 7.84
N GLU A 33 3.82 -10.30 8.26
CA GLU A 33 4.96 -10.11 9.17
C GLU A 33 6.20 -10.73 8.54
N PHE A 34 7.36 -10.14 8.78
CA PHE A 34 8.64 -10.74 8.40
C PHE A 34 9.69 -10.54 9.48
N LYS A 35 10.61 -11.50 9.56
CA LYS A 35 11.73 -11.47 10.49
C LYS A 35 12.94 -12.16 9.89
N GLU A 36 13.82 -11.38 9.26
CA GLU A 36 15.04 -11.90 8.63
C GLU A 36 16.26 -11.07 8.98
N HIS A 37 17.36 -11.74 9.36
CA HIS A 37 18.68 -11.13 9.57
C HIS A 37 18.68 -9.85 10.45
N GLY A 38 17.80 -9.79 11.45
CA GLY A 38 17.67 -8.65 12.37
C GLY A 38 16.79 -7.50 11.86
N VAL A 39 16.15 -7.64 10.69
CA VAL A 39 15.08 -6.75 10.24
C VAL A 39 13.74 -7.40 10.54
N TYR A 40 12.85 -6.62 11.12
CA TYR A 40 11.49 -7.01 11.47
C TYR A 40 10.54 -5.93 11.01
N GLY A 41 9.36 -6.33 10.57
CA GLY A 41 8.32 -5.41 10.19
C GLY A 41 7.01 -6.13 9.97
N ASP A 42 5.93 -5.41 10.30
CA ASP A 42 4.57 -5.85 10.05
C ASP A 42 3.94 -4.84 9.10
N PHE A 43 3.21 -5.32 8.11
CA PHE A 43 2.53 -4.43 7.18
C PHE A 43 1.19 -5.02 6.71
N THR A 44 0.30 -4.14 6.28
CA THR A 44 -0.97 -4.52 5.67
C THR A 44 -1.08 -3.88 4.30
N VAL A 45 -1.55 -4.63 3.32
CA VAL A 45 -1.82 -4.17 1.95
C VAL A 45 -3.33 -4.12 1.75
N ASN A 46 -3.84 -3.00 1.23
CA ASN A 46 -5.27 -2.86 0.98
C ASN A 46 -5.75 -3.79 -0.16
N ASP A 47 -7.06 -4.00 -0.28
CA ASP A 47 -7.64 -4.91 -1.28
C ASP A 47 -7.34 -4.52 -2.73
N SER A 48 -7.13 -3.22 -2.99
CA SER A 48 -6.77 -2.72 -4.32
C SER A 48 -5.28 -2.79 -4.61
N CYS A 49 -4.44 -3.18 -3.64
CA CYS A 49 -2.98 -3.20 -3.76
C CYS A 49 -2.37 -1.87 -4.23
N THR A 50 -2.96 -0.77 -3.77
CA THR A 50 -2.52 0.61 -4.07
C THR A 50 -1.88 1.29 -2.87
N GLN A 51 -2.05 0.72 -1.68
CA GLN A 51 -1.59 1.31 -0.44
C GLN A 51 -1.09 0.22 0.49
N LEU A 52 0.00 0.53 1.18
CA LEU A 52 0.55 -0.27 2.26
C LEU A 52 0.59 0.57 3.53
N VAL A 53 0.22 -0.06 4.64
CA VAL A 53 0.37 0.47 5.99
C VAL A 53 1.45 -0.33 6.70
N TRP A 54 2.58 0.31 6.99
CA TRP A 54 3.73 -0.29 7.65
C TRP A 54 3.72 0.07 9.13
N SER A 55 3.76 -0.94 10.00
CA SER A 55 3.85 -0.74 11.45
C SER A 55 5.28 -1.01 11.91
N ARG A 56 5.98 0.03 12.40
CA ARG A 56 7.27 -0.13 13.09
C ARG A 56 7.07 -0.04 14.58
N LEU A 57 7.74 -0.91 15.34
CA LEU A 57 7.70 -0.91 16.80
C LEU A 57 8.17 0.42 17.44
N ASN A 58 9.00 1.22 16.75
CA ASN A 58 9.71 2.35 17.36
C ASN A 58 9.33 3.74 16.83
N ASP A 59 8.82 3.86 15.60
CA ASP A 59 8.59 5.15 14.92
C ASP A 59 7.11 5.39 14.55
N GLY A 60 6.22 4.47 14.92
CA GLY A 60 4.80 4.53 14.59
C GLY A 60 4.46 3.91 13.24
N THR A 61 3.20 4.12 12.83
CA THR A 61 2.65 3.59 11.59
C THR A 61 2.90 4.56 10.44
N GLU A 62 3.49 4.07 9.36
CA GLU A 62 3.67 4.82 8.11
C GLU A 62 2.73 4.27 7.04
N THR A 63 2.19 5.13 6.19
CA THR A 63 1.33 4.72 5.08
C THR A 63 1.93 5.22 3.78
N THR A 64 2.03 4.35 2.79
CA THR A 64 2.63 4.67 1.49
C THR A 64 1.81 4.12 0.35
N SER A 65 1.92 4.75 -0.82
CA SER A 65 1.34 4.22 -2.05
C SER A 65 2.22 3.11 -2.61
N LEU A 66 1.56 2.13 -3.24
CA LEU A 66 2.22 1.06 -3.98
C LEU A 66 2.21 1.38 -5.46
N GLN A 67 3.37 1.22 -6.08
CA GLN A 67 3.58 1.45 -7.51
C GLN A 67 4.01 0.13 -8.15
N ARG A 68 3.26 -0.33 -9.15
CA ARG A 68 3.63 -1.54 -9.89
C ARG A 68 4.95 -1.34 -10.63
N THR A 69 5.84 -2.32 -10.51
CA THR A 69 7.11 -2.44 -11.25
C THR A 69 7.09 -3.71 -12.09
N GLY A 70 8.20 -4.00 -12.79
CA GLY A 70 8.39 -5.28 -13.47
C GLY A 70 8.63 -6.47 -12.53
N ASN A 71 8.95 -6.23 -11.25
CA ASN A 71 9.25 -7.29 -10.28
C ASN A 71 8.20 -7.42 -9.17
N GLY A 72 7.25 -6.48 -9.09
CA GLY A 72 6.18 -6.48 -8.09
C GLY A 72 5.66 -5.08 -7.79
N TRP A 73 5.61 -4.69 -6.51
CA TRP A 73 5.07 -3.39 -6.05
C TRP A 73 6.06 -2.68 -5.15
N LYS A 74 6.51 -1.50 -5.58
CA LYS A 74 7.44 -0.65 -4.83
C LYS A 74 6.68 0.37 -3.98
N GLY A 75 7.18 0.63 -2.78
CA GLY A 75 6.78 1.77 -1.96
C GLY A 75 8.00 2.41 -1.30
N THR A 76 7.81 3.65 -0.85
CA THR A 76 8.83 4.43 -0.13
C THR A 76 8.31 4.77 1.25
N LEU A 77 9.13 4.51 2.25
CA LEU A 77 8.94 4.87 3.64
C LEU A 77 9.99 5.93 4.04
N GLU A 78 9.85 6.54 5.21
CA GLU A 78 10.77 7.59 5.66
C GLU A 78 12.23 7.12 5.72
N LYS A 79 12.46 5.86 6.14
CA LYS A 79 13.80 5.30 6.41
C LYS A 79 14.18 4.14 5.49
N ALA A 80 13.31 3.77 4.55
CA ALA A 80 13.56 2.64 3.66
C ALA A 80 12.68 2.71 2.41
N ASP A 81 13.22 2.24 1.30
CA ASP A 81 12.41 1.78 0.17
C ASP A 81 12.12 0.29 0.35
N PHE A 82 11.00 -0.18 -0.21
CA PHE A 82 10.74 -1.62 -0.30
C PHE A 82 10.10 -1.99 -1.62
N GLU A 83 10.26 -3.26 -2.00
CA GLU A 83 9.58 -3.86 -3.14
C GLU A 83 8.99 -5.21 -2.73
N LEU A 84 7.66 -5.33 -2.79
CA LEU A 84 6.93 -6.57 -2.60
C LEU A 84 6.97 -7.36 -3.91
N LEU A 85 7.53 -8.57 -3.91
CA LEU A 85 7.75 -9.32 -5.16
C LEU A 85 6.47 -10.01 -5.66
N GLU A 86 6.39 -10.27 -6.96
CA GLU A 86 5.25 -10.92 -7.61
C GLU A 86 4.87 -12.30 -7.06
N ASN A 87 5.75 -12.95 -6.29
CA ASN A 87 5.46 -14.26 -5.70
C ASN A 87 4.57 -14.22 -4.43
N GLY A 88 4.20 -13.03 -3.94
CA GLY A 88 3.31 -12.87 -2.79
C GLY A 88 3.90 -13.30 -1.44
N LYS A 89 5.22 -13.50 -1.38
CA LYS A 89 5.90 -14.07 -0.20
C LYS A 89 7.21 -13.38 0.14
N ASN A 90 7.88 -12.79 -0.83
CA ASN A 90 9.20 -12.21 -0.64
C ASN A 90 9.14 -10.70 -0.87
N LEU A 91 9.88 -9.96 -0.07
CA LEU A 91 10.09 -8.54 -0.25
C LEU A 91 11.58 -8.20 -0.20
N ILE A 92 11.92 -7.07 -0.81
CA ILE A 92 13.23 -6.44 -0.70
C ILE A 92 13.04 -5.16 0.10
N VAL A 93 13.86 -4.93 1.10
CA VAL A 93 13.91 -3.67 1.86
C VAL A 93 15.28 -3.06 1.67
N GLN A 94 15.33 -1.82 1.22
CA GLN A 94 16.55 -1.04 1.04
C GLN A 94 16.56 0.11 2.05
N ASP A 95 17.54 0.12 2.95
CA ASP A 95 17.69 1.21 3.91
C ASP A 95 18.27 2.48 3.28
N VAL A 96 18.22 3.60 4.02
CA VAL A 96 18.85 4.87 3.64
C VAL A 96 20.37 4.79 3.43
N GLY A 97 21.03 3.73 3.91
CA GLY A 97 22.45 3.45 3.67
C GLY A 97 22.71 2.72 2.35
N GLY A 98 21.65 2.39 1.60
CA GLY A 98 21.72 1.67 0.33
C GLY A 98 21.81 0.14 0.46
N VAL A 99 21.80 -0.40 1.67
CA VAL A 99 21.88 -1.85 1.90
C VAL A 99 20.51 -2.46 1.60
N SER A 100 20.49 -3.38 0.63
CA SER A 100 19.30 -4.14 0.29
C SER A 100 19.28 -5.48 1.02
N ARG A 101 18.12 -5.83 1.57
CA ARG A 101 17.89 -7.08 2.27
C ARG A 101 16.66 -7.75 1.70
N HIS A 102 16.79 -9.02 1.40
CA HIS A 102 15.66 -9.87 1.06
C HIS A 102 15.03 -10.35 2.36
N ALA A 103 13.72 -10.46 2.37
CA ALA A 103 12.96 -11.04 3.46
C ALA A 103 11.82 -11.88 2.89
N ARG A 104 11.49 -12.99 3.56
CA ARG A 104 10.20 -13.64 3.41
C ARG A 104 9.20 -13.05 4.40
N ALA A 105 8.04 -12.64 3.90
CA ALA A 105 6.88 -12.28 4.69
C ALA A 105 5.87 -13.42 4.73
N ASP A 106 5.36 -13.70 5.92
CA ASP A 106 4.30 -14.66 6.16
C ASP A 106 2.99 -13.91 6.41
N ARG A 107 1.91 -14.42 5.81
CA ARG A 107 0.57 -13.84 5.94
C ARG A 107 -0.05 -14.26 7.27
N SER A 108 -0.65 -13.33 8.00
CA SER A 108 -1.15 -13.52 9.36
C SER A 108 -2.68 -13.49 9.50
N ASN A 109 -3.43 -13.28 8.42
CA ASN A 109 -4.90 -13.23 8.42
C ASN A 109 -5.59 -14.33 7.60
#